data_AF-A0A928KK38-F1
#
_entry.id   AF-A0A928KK38-F1
#
_cell.length_a   1.000
_cell.length_b   1.000
_cell.length_c   1.000
_cell.angle_alpha   90.00
_cell.angle_beta   90.00
_cell.angle_gamma   90.00
#
_symmetry.space_group_name_H-M   'P 1'
#
loop_
_entity.id
_entity.type
_entity.pdbx_description
1 polymer ?
#
loop_
_entity_poly.entity_id
_entity_poly.type
_entity_poly.pdbx_seq_one_letter_code
_entity_poly.pdbx_strand_id
1 'polypeptide(L)'
;MKALICTQCNNNSLIQQGDIYVCEYCGTQYTDEQVKKMQIEGTVKIDNTDLVQKFLQNARRAKMKEDWEETEKYYNMVEQNDPTNIEAIFYSSYGKAKASLVENDLYKRQAVFKVLQNCVSIIDDNFDLADEEENRRIVEQISNDIIAMAESNYVYTEYKNGYGVVTSTNKLETVTLFNSLGIEFCTTLENIAKKIPDSQKQKRVHYYKIAIAQAEYVLKNGSLVKPQFTIDLINKFHNLIHEIDSNYVIPAPPQAPKKKVNPLPFIIGGLIIIGAIIYGIAWGYSTVSAFM
;
A
#
# COMPACT_ATOMS: atom_id res chain seq x y z
N MET A 1 20.44 -15.11 30.44
CA MET A 1 21.83 -14.74 30.78
C MET A 1 22.29 -13.73 29.74
N LYS A 2 22.90 -12.61 30.13
CA LYS A 2 23.44 -11.63 29.17
C LYS A 2 24.61 -12.28 28.41
N ALA A 3 24.61 -12.21 27.08
CA ALA A 3 25.69 -12.76 26.27
C ALA A 3 26.94 -11.89 26.44
N LEU A 4 28.04 -12.49 26.89
CA LEU A 4 29.34 -11.84 26.93
C LEU A 4 29.90 -11.80 25.51
N ILE A 5 30.22 -10.62 25.01
CA ILE A 5 30.78 -10.44 23.67
C ILE A 5 32.25 -10.07 23.80
N CYS A 6 33.11 -10.78 23.08
CA CYS A 6 34.53 -10.48 23.01
C CYS A 6 34.75 -9.12 22.35
N THR A 7 35.39 -8.19 23.06
CA THR A 7 35.70 -6.83 22.55
C THR A 7 36.62 -6.78 21.34
N GLN A 8 37.41 -7.84 21.08
CA GLN A 8 38.37 -7.88 19.98
C GLN A 8 37.78 -8.44 18.68
N CYS A 9 36.90 -9.44 18.76
CA CYS A 9 36.38 -10.14 17.59
C CYS A 9 34.85 -10.21 17.50
N ASN A 10 34.14 -9.61 18.46
CA ASN A 10 32.69 -9.62 18.60
C ASN A 10 32.02 -11.01 18.66
N ASN A 11 32.79 -12.09 18.86
CA ASN A 11 32.22 -13.41 19.11
C ASN A 11 31.70 -13.52 20.55
N ASN A 12 30.69 -14.36 20.77
CA ASN A 12 30.02 -14.54 22.08
C ASN A 12 30.47 -15.80 22.85
N SER A 13 31.45 -16.52 22.30
CA SER A 13 32.05 -17.73 22.88
C SER A 13 33.22 -17.40 23.81
N LEU A 14 32.94 -17.19 25.10
CA LEU A 14 33.93 -16.98 26.16
C LEU A 14 33.83 -18.12 27.18
N ILE A 15 34.95 -18.82 27.41
CA ILE A 15 35.04 -19.94 28.37
C ILE A 15 35.90 -19.54 29.58
N GLN A 16 35.53 -20.00 30.77
CA GLN A 16 36.30 -19.75 31.99
C GLN A 16 37.41 -20.79 32.14
N GLN A 17 38.66 -20.35 32.28
CA GLN A 17 39.83 -21.18 32.52
C GLN A 17 40.55 -20.67 33.78
N GLY A 18 40.20 -21.21 34.95
CA GLY A 18 40.68 -20.70 36.23
C GLY A 18 40.10 -19.30 36.53
N ASP A 19 40.98 -18.34 36.83
CA ASP A 19 40.63 -16.96 37.19
C ASP A 19 40.55 -15.99 35.98
N ILE A 20 40.57 -16.54 34.76
CA ILE A 20 40.49 -15.77 33.51
C ILE A 20 39.43 -16.37 32.57
N TYR A 21 38.82 -15.52 31.77
CA TYR A 21 37.92 -15.88 30.68
C TYR A 21 38.64 -15.76 29.34
N VAL A 22 38.53 -16.76 28.48
CA VAL A 22 39.24 -16.82 27.19
C VAL A 22 38.24 -16.93 26.04
N CYS A 23 38.39 -16.10 25.01
CA CYS A 23 37.57 -16.19 23.80
C CYS A 23 38.00 -17.41 22.97
N GLU A 24 37.06 -18.31 22.68
CA GLU A 24 37.34 -19.55 21.92
C GLU A 24 37.80 -19.27 20.48
N TYR A 25 37.50 -18.09 19.94
CA TYR A 25 37.79 -17.75 18.55
C TYR A 25 39.10 -16.99 18.33
N CYS A 26 39.40 -16.01 19.20
CA CYS A 26 40.59 -15.16 19.03
C CYS A 26 41.62 -15.31 20.16
N GLY A 27 41.33 -16.10 21.20
CA GLY A 27 42.23 -16.31 22.33
C GLY A 27 42.39 -15.10 23.26
N THR A 28 41.64 -14.02 23.06
CA THR A 28 41.68 -12.85 23.96
C THR A 28 41.25 -13.27 25.36
N GLN A 29 42.02 -12.85 26.36
CA GLN A 29 41.81 -13.20 27.77
C GLN A 29 41.28 -11.99 28.55
N TYR A 30 40.39 -12.25 29.49
CA TYR A 30 39.75 -11.24 30.33
C TYR A 30 39.78 -11.68 31.79
N THR A 31 40.09 -10.77 32.70
CA THR A 31 39.96 -11.02 34.14
C THR A 31 38.49 -10.96 34.58
N ASP A 32 38.18 -11.51 35.75
CA ASP A 32 36.84 -11.40 36.35
C ASP A 32 36.33 -9.94 36.44
N GLU A 33 37.22 -8.98 36.73
CA GLU A 33 36.85 -7.56 36.79
C GLU A 33 36.52 -7.00 35.41
N GLN A 34 37.28 -7.38 34.37
CA GLN A 34 37.02 -6.99 32.99
C GLN A 34 35.73 -7.63 32.47
N VAL A 35 35.45 -8.89 32.82
CA VAL A 35 34.20 -9.54 32.49
C VAL A 35 33.02 -8.88 33.20
N LYS A 36 33.15 -8.50 34.46
CA LYS A 36 32.14 -7.69 35.16
C LYS A 36 31.90 -6.35 34.48
N LYS A 37 32.96 -5.65 34.04
CA LYS A 37 32.83 -4.42 33.24
C LYS A 37 32.11 -4.68 31.92
N MET A 38 32.46 -5.75 31.19
CA MET A 38 31.78 -6.14 29.96
C MET A 38 30.32 -6.60 30.16
N GLN A 39 29.94 -7.11 31.35
CA GLN A 39 28.54 -7.40 31.68
C GLN A 39 27.72 -6.12 31.98
N ILE A 40 28.40 -5.08 32.47
CA ILE A 40 27.82 -3.76 32.78
C ILE A 40 27.74 -2.91 31.50
N GLU A 41 28.80 -2.89 30.70
CA GLU A 41 28.94 -2.17 29.42
C GLU A 41 28.31 -2.93 28.24
N GLY A 42 28.03 -4.21 28.40
CA GLY A 42 27.37 -5.10 27.44
C GLY A 42 25.88 -4.80 27.30
N THR A 43 25.58 -3.60 26.80
CA THR A 43 24.57 -3.22 25.81
C THR A 43 24.69 -1.70 25.73
N VAL A 44 25.58 -1.18 24.89
CA VAL A 44 25.48 0.24 24.52
C VAL A 44 24.20 0.36 23.71
N LYS A 45 23.09 0.71 24.38
CA LYS A 45 21.91 1.22 23.70
C LYS A 45 22.33 2.56 23.10
N ILE A 46 22.72 2.54 21.82
CA ILE A 46 22.92 3.77 21.08
C ILE A 46 21.54 4.41 20.99
N ASP A 47 21.37 5.52 21.68
CA ASP A 47 20.17 6.32 21.58
C ASP A 47 20.16 6.98 20.19
N ASN A 48 19.35 6.41 19.29
CA ASN A 48 19.19 6.90 17.92
C ASN A 48 18.07 7.94 17.80
N THR A 49 17.50 8.44 18.91
CA THR A 49 16.31 9.31 18.87
C THR A 49 16.52 10.54 17.99
N ASP A 50 17.63 11.27 18.15
CA ASP A 50 17.93 12.46 17.34
C ASP A 50 18.10 12.12 15.84
N LEU A 51 18.68 10.96 15.56
CA LEU A 51 18.90 10.47 14.21
C LEU A 51 17.57 10.09 13.54
N VAL A 52 16.71 9.37 14.26
CA VAL A 52 15.34 9.01 13.84
C VAL A 52 14.54 10.27 13.54
N GLN A 53 14.55 11.26 14.43
CA GLN A 53 13.82 12.52 14.21
C GLN A 53 14.32 13.27 12.97
N LYS A 54 15.63 13.29 12.74
CA LYS A 54 16.21 13.89 11.52
C LYS A 54 15.75 13.15 10.26
N PHE A 55 15.74 11.81 10.27
CA PHE A 55 15.26 11.03 9.12
C PHE A 55 13.77 11.21 8.88
N LEU A 56 12.93 11.22 9.94
CA LEU A 56 11.50 11.51 9.83
C LEU A 56 11.24 12.89 9.20
N GLN A 57 11.96 13.93 9.63
CA GLN A 57 11.81 15.26 9.04
C GLN A 57 12.16 15.29 7.55
N ASN A 58 13.23 14.61 7.15
CA ASN A 58 13.61 14.50 5.73
C ASN A 58 12.57 13.69 4.93
N ALA A 59 12.11 12.57 5.48
CA ALA A 59 11.12 11.69 4.86
C ALA A 59 9.79 12.42 4.63
N ARG A 60 9.27 13.10 5.67
CA ARG A 60 8.04 13.91 5.58
C ARG A 60 8.18 15.03 4.55
N ARG A 61 9.33 15.71 4.47
CA ARG A 61 9.61 16.73 3.46
C ARG A 61 9.68 16.16 2.03
N ALA A 62 10.25 14.97 1.86
CA ALA A 62 10.27 14.28 0.57
C ALA A 62 8.84 13.90 0.14
N LYS A 63 8.04 13.35 1.07
CA LYS A 63 6.62 13.02 0.84
C LYS A 63 5.82 14.23 0.38
N MET A 64 5.99 15.38 1.06
CA MET A 64 5.32 16.64 0.68
C MET A 64 5.68 17.14 -0.72
N LYS A 65 6.86 16.78 -1.23
CA LYS A 65 7.30 17.14 -2.59
C LYS A 65 6.95 16.07 -3.63
N GLU A 66 6.31 14.99 -3.20
CA GLU A 66 6.09 13.79 -4.01
C GLU A 66 7.39 13.18 -4.57
N ASP A 67 8.51 13.39 -3.88
CA ASP A 67 9.78 12.74 -4.17
C ASP A 67 9.76 11.33 -3.57
N TRP A 68 9.13 10.41 -4.31
CA TRP A 68 8.81 9.07 -3.82
C TRP A 68 10.04 8.20 -3.58
N GLU A 69 11.12 8.42 -4.34
CA GLU A 69 12.39 7.71 -4.16
C GLU A 69 13.08 8.14 -2.85
N GLU A 70 13.18 9.45 -2.59
CA GLU A 70 13.72 9.95 -1.32
C GLU A 70 12.78 9.65 -0.14
N THR A 71 11.47 9.60 -0.37
CA THR A 71 10.48 9.16 0.63
C THR A 71 10.77 7.73 1.08
N GLU A 72 10.87 6.78 0.15
CA GLU A 72 11.24 5.38 0.45
C GLU A 72 12.58 5.32 1.20
N LYS A 73 13.59 6.01 0.68
CA LYS A 73 14.94 6.00 1.24
C LYS A 73 14.98 6.50 2.69
N TYR A 74 14.39 7.65 3.00
CA TYR A 74 14.47 8.19 4.36
C TYR A 74 13.60 7.42 5.35
N TYR A 75 12.42 6.93 4.96
CA TYR A 75 11.63 6.07 5.84
C TYR A 75 12.31 4.71 6.08
N ASN A 76 13.01 4.13 5.09
CA ASN A 76 13.85 2.95 5.32
C ASN A 76 14.98 3.21 6.35
N MET A 77 15.54 4.42 6.39
CA MET A 77 16.53 4.78 7.41
C MET A 77 15.90 4.92 8.80
N VAL A 78 14.64 5.36 8.89
CA VAL A 78 13.89 5.34 10.15
C VAL A 78 13.68 3.90 10.61
N GLU A 79 13.14 3.01 9.76
CA GLU A 79 12.89 1.61 10.13
C GLU A 79 14.15 0.86 10.60
N GLN A 80 15.31 1.15 9.99
CA GLN A 80 16.58 0.54 10.43
C GLN A 80 16.98 0.94 11.86
N ASN A 81 16.53 2.11 12.33
CA ASN A 81 16.90 2.67 13.63
C ASN A 81 15.75 2.60 14.67
N ASP A 82 14.50 2.50 14.21
CA ASP A 82 13.27 2.29 14.96
C ASP A 82 12.33 1.37 14.16
N PRO A 83 12.51 0.04 14.26
CA PRO A 83 11.73 -0.94 13.48
C PRO A 83 10.24 -1.01 13.85
N THR A 84 9.85 -0.40 14.96
CA THR A 84 8.46 -0.36 15.45
C THR A 84 7.71 0.90 14.99
N ASN A 85 8.39 1.81 14.28
CA ASN A 85 7.80 3.05 13.83
C ASN A 85 6.74 2.82 12.75
N ILE A 86 5.46 2.89 13.11
CA ILE A 86 4.34 2.62 12.18
C ILE A 86 4.31 3.58 10.98
N GLU A 87 4.77 4.83 11.16
CA GLU A 87 4.87 5.80 10.06
C GLU A 87 5.90 5.28 9.03
N ALA A 88 7.07 4.86 9.50
CA ALA A 88 8.12 4.37 8.64
C ALA A 88 7.75 3.06 7.93
N ILE A 89 7.24 2.07 8.69
CA ILE A 89 6.76 0.77 8.19
C ILE A 89 5.83 0.95 6.97
N PHE A 90 4.90 1.90 7.09
CA PHE A 90 3.99 2.19 5.99
C PHE A 90 4.68 3.00 4.88
N TYR A 91 5.29 4.13 5.21
CA TYR A 91 5.67 5.10 4.19
C TYR A 91 6.91 4.70 3.36
N SER A 92 7.76 3.80 3.86
CA SER A 92 8.85 3.23 3.08
C SER A 92 8.31 2.50 1.83
N SER A 93 7.35 1.60 2.04
CA SER A 93 6.72 0.81 0.99
C SER A 93 5.70 1.63 0.19
N TYR A 94 5.05 2.63 0.81
CA TYR A 94 4.17 3.59 0.13
C TYR A 94 4.91 4.40 -0.94
N GLY A 95 6.09 4.94 -0.61
CA GLY A 95 6.93 5.69 -1.56
C GLY A 95 7.25 4.83 -2.78
N LYS A 96 7.70 3.60 -2.56
CA LYS A 96 7.97 2.64 -3.62
C LYS A 96 6.73 2.35 -4.49
N ALA A 97 5.57 2.17 -3.86
CA ALA A 97 4.31 1.93 -4.56
C ALA A 97 3.89 3.14 -5.42
N LYS A 98 4.02 4.36 -4.90
CA LYS A 98 3.76 5.60 -5.66
C LYS A 98 4.70 5.75 -6.86
N ALA A 99 6.00 5.48 -6.69
CA ALA A 99 6.96 5.49 -7.79
C ALA A 99 6.58 4.48 -8.90
N SER A 100 6.08 3.30 -8.53
CA SER A 100 5.65 2.29 -9.51
C SER A 100 4.43 2.68 -10.35
N LEU A 101 3.68 3.73 -9.99
CA LEU A 101 2.50 4.18 -10.74
C LEU A 101 2.86 4.84 -12.08
N VAL A 102 4.05 5.42 -12.21
CA VAL A 102 4.52 6.04 -13.46
C VAL A 102 5.23 5.08 -14.41
N GLU A 103 5.39 3.82 -14.00
CA GLU A 103 6.04 2.77 -14.80
C GLU A 103 5.02 1.97 -15.63
N ASN A 104 5.45 1.36 -16.74
CA ASN A 104 4.58 0.48 -17.54
C ASN A 104 4.55 -0.98 -17.03
N ASP A 105 5.47 -1.35 -16.13
CA ASP A 105 5.61 -2.73 -15.65
C ASP A 105 4.57 -3.06 -14.57
N LEU A 106 3.47 -3.68 -15.00
CA LEU A 106 2.41 -4.11 -14.11
C LEU A 106 2.86 -5.18 -13.11
N TYR A 107 3.76 -6.10 -13.50
CA TYR A 107 4.22 -7.15 -12.59
C TYR A 107 5.07 -6.58 -11.47
N LYS A 108 5.96 -5.64 -11.80
CA LYS A 108 6.73 -4.90 -10.78
C LYS A 108 5.80 -4.12 -9.85
N ARG A 109 4.78 -3.44 -10.40
CA ARG A 109 3.76 -2.74 -9.58
C ARG A 109 3.04 -3.71 -8.63
N GLN A 110 2.58 -4.86 -9.12
CA GLN A 110 1.91 -5.87 -8.29
C GLN A 110 2.82 -6.36 -7.15
N ALA A 111 4.10 -6.63 -7.44
CA ALA A 111 5.06 -7.05 -6.42
C ALA A 111 5.28 -5.99 -5.34
N VAL A 112 5.41 -4.71 -5.73
CA VAL A 112 5.57 -3.60 -4.78
C VAL A 112 4.31 -3.40 -3.93
N PHE A 113 3.12 -3.46 -4.54
CA PHE A 113 1.86 -3.37 -3.79
C PHE A 113 1.70 -4.53 -2.81
N LYS A 114 2.17 -5.73 -3.15
CA LYS A 114 2.15 -6.86 -2.21
C LYS A 114 3.01 -6.59 -0.98
N VAL A 115 4.16 -5.94 -1.13
CA VAL A 115 4.99 -5.50 0.01
C VAL A 115 4.25 -4.46 0.85
N LEU A 116 3.67 -3.43 0.21
CA LEU A 116 2.88 -2.41 0.91
C LEU A 116 1.70 -3.01 1.70
N GLN A 117 0.99 -3.99 1.15
CA GLN A 117 -0.07 -4.71 1.86
C GLN A 117 0.46 -5.45 3.10
N ASN A 118 1.62 -6.11 2.99
CA ASN A 118 2.23 -6.79 4.12
C ASN A 118 2.68 -5.77 5.20
N CYS A 119 3.15 -4.58 4.81
CA CYS A 119 3.44 -3.50 5.75
C CYS A 119 2.16 -3.03 6.46
N VAL A 120 1.06 -2.85 5.72
CA VAL A 120 -0.25 -2.49 6.30
C VAL A 120 -0.73 -3.53 7.32
N SER A 121 -0.58 -4.82 7.02
CA SER A 121 -1.05 -5.90 7.89
C SER A 121 -0.27 -6.06 9.20
N ILE A 122 0.84 -5.34 9.39
CA ILE A 122 1.64 -5.36 10.63
C ILE A 122 1.61 -4.01 11.36
N ILE A 123 0.88 -3.02 10.85
CA ILE A 123 0.71 -1.73 11.56
C ILE A 123 0.02 -1.97 12.90
N ASP A 124 -1.00 -2.82 12.94
CA ASP A 124 -1.70 -3.11 14.18
C ASP A 124 -0.77 -3.79 15.18
N ASP A 125 0.09 -4.71 14.77
CA ASP A 125 1.10 -5.34 15.63
C ASP A 125 2.03 -4.32 16.31
N ASN A 126 2.40 -3.27 15.59
CA ASN A 126 3.28 -2.20 16.06
C ASN A 126 2.53 -0.99 16.65
N PHE A 127 1.19 -1.06 16.75
CA PHE A 127 0.39 -0.01 17.37
C PHE A 127 0.48 -0.10 18.90
N ASP A 128 1.24 0.80 19.53
CA ASP A 128 1.31 0.92 20.99
C ASP A 128 0.19 1.82 21.51
N LEU A 129 -0.53 1.34 22.53
CA LEU A 129 -1.57 2.09 23.24
C LEU A 129 -0.98 3.15 24.17
N ALA A 130 0.29 3.05 24.55
CA ALA A 130 0.98 4.10 25.31
C ALA A 130 1.07 5.42 24.50
N ASP A 131 1.27 5.30 23.19
CA ASP A 131 1.40 6.42 22.25
C ASP A 131 0.15 6.60 21.37
N GLU A 132 -1.03 6.18 21.87
CA GLU A 132 -2.27 6.12 21.09
C GLU A 132 -2.61 7.44 20.38
N GLU A 133 -2.41 8.58 21.03
CA GLU A 133 -2.74 9.89 20.47
C GLU A 133 -1.89 10.23 19.23
N GLU A 134 -0.61 9.87 19.24
CA GLU A 134 0.30 10.05 18.10
C GLU A 134 0.01 9.01 17.03
N ASN A 135 -0.09 7.74 17.42
CA ASN A 135 -0.36 6.63 16.50
C ASN A 135 -1.70 6.79 15.78
N ARG A 136 -2.73 7.34 16.46
CA ARG A 136 -4.01 7.66 15.84
C ARG A 136 -3.85 8.68 14.71
N ARG A 137 -3.07 9.74 14.91
CA ARG A 137 -2.83 10.76 13.87
C ARG A 137 -2.09 10.17 12.67
N ILE A 138 -1.13 9.27 12.92
CA ILE A 138 -0.42 8.57 11.85
C ILE A 138 -1.40 7.67 11.07
N VAL A 139 -2.26 6.91 11.75
CA VAL A 139 -3.29 6.07 11.12
C VAL A 139 -4.28 6.91 10.28
N GLU A 140 -4.69 8.08 10.76
CA GLU A 140 -5.52 9.02 9.99
C GLU A 140 -4.80 9.50 8.71
N GLN A 141 -3.51 9.82 8.79
CA GLN A 141 -2.70 10.20 7.63
C GLN A 141 -2.55 9.06 6.63
N ILE A 142 -2.28 7.84 7.11
CA ILE A 142 -2.21 6.63 6.30
C ILE A 142 -3.52 6.40 5.55
N SER A 143 -4.66 6.53 6.23
CA SER A 143 -5.99 6.44 5.62
C SER A 143 -6.13 7.41 4.44
N ASN A 144 -5.83 8.68 4.67
CA ASN A 144 -5.94 9.72 3.65
C ASN A 144 -4.99 9.45 2.47
N ASP A 145 -3.77 9.00 2.75
CA ASP A 145 -2.76 8.74 1.73
C ASP A 145 -3.05 7.47 0.90
N ILE A 146 -3.72 6.45 1.47
CA ILE A 146 -4.25 5.30 0.73
C ILE A 146 -5.34 5.74 -0.26
N ILE A 147 -6.27 6.59 0.19
CA ILE A 147 -7.31 7.14 -0.70
C ILE A 147 -6.68 8.00 -1.79
N ALA A 148 -5.77 8.92 -1.43
CA ALA A 148 -5.08 9.79 -2.38
C ALA A 148 -4.22 8.99 -3.39
N MET A 149 -3.64 7.86 -2.99
CA MET A 149 -2.97 6.94 -3.91
C MET A 149 -3.97 6.36 -4.92
N ALA A 150 -5.16 5.95 -4.48
CA ALA A 150 -6.20 5.43 -5.36
C ALA A 150 -6.80 6.49 -6.29
N GLU A 151 -6.69 7.77 -5.94
CA GLU A 151 -7.08 8.92 -6.77
C GLU A 151 -5.98 9.38 -7.74
N SER A 152 -4.76 8.83 -7.61
CA SER A 152 -3.62 9.23 -8.43
C SER A 152 -3.74 8.77 -9.88
N ASN A 153 -3.18 9.56 -10.81
CA ASN A 153 -2.95 9.07 -12.17
C ASN A 153 -1.90 7.95 -12.17
N TYR A 154 -2.06 6.99 -13.08
CA TYR A 154 -1.13 5.88 -13.24
C TYR A 154 -1.06 5.46 -14.69
N VAL A 155 0.09 4.91 -15.06
CA VAL A 155 0.38 4.38 -16.37
C VAL A 155 -0.22 2.98 -16.53
N TYR A 156 -0.86 2.73 -17.66
CA TYR A 156 -1.44 1.45 -18.04
C TYR A 156 -1.19 1.18 -19.52
N THR A 157 -1.21 -0.10 -19.88
CA THR A 157 -0.97 -0.59 -21.24
C THR A 157 -2.29 -0.70 -22.00
N GLU A 158 -2.30 -0.18 -23.22
CA GLU A 158 -3.34 -0.43 -24.22
C GLU A 158 -2.87 -1.49 -25.20
N TYR A 159 -3.63 -2.56 -25.36
CA TYR A 159 -3.39 -3.57 -26.38
C TYR A 159 -4.19 -3.20 -27.62
N LYS A 160 -3.53 -3.15 -28.78
CA LYS A 160 -4.12 -2.70 -30.04
C LYS A 160 -4.10 -3.84 -31.07
N ASN A 161 -5.12 -3.90 -31.91
CA ASN A 161 -5.12 -4.78 -33.07
C ASN A 161 -4.19 -4.25 -34.19
N GLY A 162 -4.06 -5.00 -35.29
CA GLY A 162 -3.23 -4.59 -36.44
C GLY A 162 -3.65 -3.29 -37.15
N TYR A 163 -4.82 -2.74 -36.81
CA TYR A 163 -5.33 -1.45 -37.31
C TYR A 163 -5.14 -0.30 -36.31
N GLY A 164 -4.45 -0.53 -35.19
CA GLY A 164 -4.20 0.47 -34.15
C GLY A 164 -5.38 0.75 -33.21
N VAL A 165 -6.47 -0.03 -33.29
CA VAL A 165 -7.64 0.12 -32.42
C VAL A 165 -7.39 -0.62 -31.09
N VAL A 166 -7.62 0.05 -29.97
CA VAL A 166 -7.51 -0.53 -28.62
C VAL A 166 -8.56 -1.63 -28.43
N THR A 167 -8.10 -2.85 -28.16
CA THR A 167 -8.93 -4.03 -27.91
C THR A 167 -9.08 -4.35 -26.43
N SER A 168 -8.09 -3.98 -25.61
CA SER A 168 -8.13 -4.17 -24.16
C SER A 168 -7.11 -3.27 -23.46
N THR A 169 -7.23 -3.15 -22.14
CA THR A 169 -6.29 -2.40 -21.28
C THR A 169 -6.05 -3.16 -19.99
N ASN A 170 -4.91 -2.94 -19.34
CA ASN A 170 -4.65 -3.44 -17.98
C ASN A 170 -4.96 -2.41 -16.86
N LYS A 171 -5.86 -1.46 -17.15
CA LYS A 171 -6.19 -0.36 -16.24
C LYS A 171 -6.84 -0.83 -14.94
N LEU A 172 -7.72 -1.84 -15.02
CA LEU A 172 -8.52 -2.32 -13.88
C LEU A 172 -7.70 -3.14 -12.90
N GLU A 173 -6.57 -3.68 -13.34
CA GLU A 173 -5.62 -4.45 -12.56
C GLU A 173 -4.98 -3.54 -11.51
N THR A 174 -4.60 -2.31 -11.89
CA THR A 174 -4.10 -1.31 -10.93
C THR A 174 -5.20 -0.85 -9.97
N VAL A 175 -6.45 -0.66 -10.45
CA VAL A 175 -7.59 -0.36 -9.56
C VAL A 175 -7.81 -1.49 -8.54
N THR A 176 -7.61 -2.74 -8.95
CA THR A 176 -7.75 -3.89 -8.04
C THR A 176 -6.68 -3.86 -6.95
N LEU A 177 -5.46 -3.41 -7.24
CA LEU A 177 -4.42 -3.22 -6.21
C LEU A 177 -4.84 -2.17 -5.18
N PHE A 178 -5.41 -1.04 -5.62
CA PHE A 178 -5.94 -0.02 -4.71
C PHE A 178 -7.07 -0.56 -3.84
N ASN A 179 -8.00 -1.31 -4.44
CA ASN A 179 -9.10 -1.95 -3.71
C ASN A 179 -8.57 -2.88 -2.62
N SER A 180 -7.64 -3.78 -2.98
CA SER A 180 -7.10 -4.74 -2.03
C SER A 180 -6.32 -4.07 -0.90
N LEU A 181 -5.60 -2.97 -1.18
CA LEU A 181 -4.92 -2.19 -0.14
C LEU A 181 -5.91 -1.54 0.85
N GLY A 182 -6.96 -0.88 0.34
CA GLY A 182 -7.98 -0.26 1.20
C GLY A 182 -8.74 -1.26 2.06
N ILE A 183 -9.04 -2.45 1.52
CA ILE A 183 -9.68 -3.54 2.28
C ILE A 183 -8.73 -4.13 3.32
N GLU A 184 -7.45 -4.33 2.99
CA GLU A 184 -6.45 -4.79 3.98
C GLU A 184 -6.35 -3.81 5.15
N PHE A 185 -6.32 -2.50 4.85
CA PHE A 185 -6.28 -1.48 5.89
C PHE A 185 -7.53 -1.46 6.78
N CYS A 186 -8.72 -1.82 6.25
CA CYS A 186 -9.91 -2.03 7.07
C CYS A 186 -9.71 -3.14 8.12
N THR A 187 -9.03 -4.23 7.75
CA THR A 187 -8.68 -5.33 8.68
C THR A 187 -7.73 -4.84 9.77
N THR A 188 -6.67 -4.12 9.38
CA THR A 188 -5.73 -3.49 10.32
C THR A 188 -6.44 -2.58 11.32
N LEU A 189 -7.35 -1.71 10.85
CA LEU A 189 -8.13 -0.81 11.69
C LEU A 189 -9.02 -1.55 12.68
N GLU A 190 -9.64 -2.66 12.25
CA GLU A 190 -10.42 -3.52 13.13
C GLU A 190 -9.56 -4.15 14.23
N ASN A 191 -8.35 -4.60 13.89
CA ASN A 191 -7.42 -5.17 14.86
C ASN A 191 -6.93 -4.12 15.86
N ILE A 192 -6.58 -2.91 15.41
CA ILE A 192 -6.24 -1.78 16.30
C ILE A 192 -7.40 -1.51 17.26
N ALA A 193 -8.63 -1.45 16.75
CA ALA A 193 -9.80 -1.24 17.59
C ALA A 193 -9.97 -2.35 18.65
N LYS A 194 -9.70 -3.61 18.31
CA LYS A 194 -9.76 -4.75 19.25
C LYS A 194 -8.70 -4.68 20.35
N LYS A 195 -7.55 -4.03 20.12
CA LYS A 195 -6.52 -3.83 21.16
C LYS A 195 -6.98 -2.88 22.26
N ILE A 196 -7.85 -1.93 21.94
CA ILE A 196 -8.38 -0.97 22.92
C ILE A 196 -9.25 -1.72 23.94
N PRO A 197 -9.03 -1.57 25.26
CA PRO A 197 -9.78 -2.30 26.29
C PRO A 197 -11.25 -1.85 26.37
N ASP A 198 -12.14 -2.72 26.89
CA ASP A 198 -13.58 -2.42 27.00
C ASP A 198 -13.89 -1.18 27.85
N SER A 199 -13.03 -0.88 28.83
CA SER A 199 -13.12 0.35 29.64
C SER A 199 -12.99 1.62 28.79
N GLN A 200 -12.44 1.52 27.59
CA GLN A 200 -12.22 2.61 26.64
C GLN A 200 -12.90 2.33 25.29
N LYS A 201 -13.89 1.44 25.24
CA LYS A 201 -14.52 0.98 24.00
C LYS A 201 -15.02 2.10 23.08
N GLN A 202 -15.37 3.28 23.63
CA GLN A 202 -15.78 4.43 22.83
C GLN A 202 -14.71 4.87 21.82
N LYS A 203 -13.42 4.69 22.14
CA LYS A 203 -12.32 5.03 21.23
C LYS A 203 -12.27 4.14 19.99
N ARG A 204 -12.79 2.90 20.07
CA ARG A 204 -12.89 1.97 18.92
C ARG A 204 -13.72 2.54 17.76
N VAL A 205 -14.73 3.36 18.07
CA VAL A 205 -15.61 4.01 17.09
C VAL A 205 -14.82 4.83 16.08
N HIS A 206 -13.71 5.45 16.49
CA HIS A 206 -12.86 6.23 15.60
C HIS A 206 -12.30 5.37 14.46
N TYR A 207 -11.68 4.23 14.79
CA TYR A 207 -11.10 3.31 13.80
C TYR A 207 -12.16 2.67 12.90
N TYR A 208 -13.33 2.32 13.44
CA TYR A 208 -14.45 1.81 12.64
C TYR A 208 -14.98 2.85 11.64
N LYS A 209 -15.02 4.14 12.01
CA LYS A 209 -15.38 5.21 11.06
C LYS A 209 -14.37 5.36 9.94
N ILE A 210 -13.08 5.24 10.22
CA ILE A 210 -12.03 5.23 9.19
C ILE A 210 -12.22 4.02 8.26
N ALA A 211 -12.47 2.83 8.82
CA ALA A 211 -12.67 1.62 8.03
C ALA A 211 -13.92 1.70 7.13
N ILE A 212 -15.01 2.29 7.61
CA ILE A 212 -16.20 2.59 6.80
C ILE A 212 -15.83 3.51 5.64
N ALA A 213 -15.13 4.62 5.88
CA ALA A 213 -14.76 5.56 4.83
C ALA A 213 -13.90 4.91 3.73
N GLN A 214 -12.95 4.04 4.12
CA GLN A 214 -12.14 3.26 3.18
C GLN A 214 -12.99 2.30 2.35
N ALA A 215 -13.85 1.50 3.01
CA ALA A 215 -14.71 0.55 2.33
C ALA A 215 -15.73 1.23 1.40
N GLU A 216 -16.29 2.37 1.81
CA GLU A 216 -17.18 3.20 0.99
C GLU A 216 -16.45 3.76 -0.24
N TYR A 217 -15.21 4.23 -0.08
CA TYR A 217 -14.39 4.68 -1.20
C TYR A 217 -14.17 3.54 -2.20
N VAL A 218 -13.79 2.35 -1.73
CA VAL A 218 -13.62 1.15 -2.57
C VAL A 218 -14.93 0.74 -3.25
N LEU A 219 -16.07 0.78 -2.54
CA LEU A 219 -17.37 0.46 -3.11
C LEU A 219 -17.77 1.42 -4.23
N LYS A 220 -17.49 2.71 -4.06
CA LYS A 220 -17.88 3.77 -4.99
C LYS A 220 -16.97 3.86 -6.21
N ASN A 221 -15.66 3.76 -6.02
CA ASN A 221 -14.65 4.06 -7.03
C ASN A 221 -13.89 2.84 -7.56
N GLY A 222 -13.99 1.70 -6.87
CA GLY A 222 -13.24 0.50 -7.19
C GLY A 222 -13.81 -0.34 -8.33
N SER A 223 -12.98 -1.26 -8.82
CA SER A 223 -13.38 -2.35 -9.72
C SER A 223 -13.70 -3.62 -8.93
N LEU A 224 -14.98 -3.84 -8.60
CA LEU A 224 -15.42 -4.95 -7.75
C LEU A 224 -16.12 -6.05 -8.55
N VAL A 225 -15.62 -7.28 -8.39
CA VAL A 225 -16.29 -8.51 -8.89
C VAL A 225 -17.49 -8.85 -8.01
N LYS A 226 -17.36 -8.69 -6.68
CA LYS A 226 -18.40 -8.99 -5.68
C LYS A 226 -18.61 -7.78 -4.75
N PRO A 227 -19.36 -6.75 -5.19
CA PRO A 227 -19.62 -5.56 -4.36
C PRO A 227 -20.26 -5.88 -3.00
N GLN A 228 -21.02 -6.98 -2.92
CA GLN A 228 -21.68 -7.41 -1.69
C GLN A 228 -20.70 -7.61 -0.53
N PHE A 229 -19.50 -8.14 -0.79
CA PHE A 229 -18.48 -8.29 0.25
C PHE A 229 -18.14 -6.96 0.91
N THR A 230 -17.95 -5.90 0.12
CA THR A 230 -17.64 -4.56 0.63
C THR A 230 -18.84 -3.95 1.34
N ILE A 231 -20.07 -4.18 0.85
CA ILE A 231 -21.30 -3.75 1.53
C ILE A 231 -21.44 -4.42 2.89
N ASP A 232 -21.20 -5.73 2.98
CA ASP A 232 -21.25 -6.50 4.22
C ASP A 232 -20.18 -6.01 5.21
N LEU A 233 -18.99 -5.66 4.72
CA LEU A 233 -17.93 -5.07 5.53
C LEU A 233 -18.31 -3.70 6.11
N ILE A 234 -18.93 -2.83 5.31
CA ILE A 234 -19.45 -1.52 5.78
C ILE A 234 -20.51 -1.74 6.86
N ASN A 235 -21.48 -2.62 6.61
CA ASN A 235 -22.55 -2.95 7.57
C ASN A 235 -21.98 -3.54 8.87
N LYS A 236 -20.96 -4.40 8.78
CA LYS A 236 -20.27 -4.95 9.95
C LYS A 236 -19.74 -3.83 10.85
N PHE A 237 -19.06 -2.83 10.29
CA PHE A 237 -18.52 -1.72 11.09
C PHE A 237 -19.62 -0.81 11.66
N HIS A 238 -20.70 -0.55 10.92
CA HIS A 238 -21.86 0.16 11.49
C HIS A 238 -22.48 -0.59 12.68
N ASN A 239 -22.61 -1.92 12.60
CA ASN A 239 -23.10 -2.74 13.71
C ASN A 239 -22.15 -2.67 14.92
N LEU A 240 -20.84 -2.77 14.71
CA LEU A 240 -19.85 -2.63 15.78
C LEU A 240 -19.91 -1.26 16.47
N ILE A 241 -20.19 -0.19 15.72
CA ILE A 241 -20.42 1.14 16.30
C ILE A 241 -21.72 1.15 17.12
N HIS A 242 -22.81 0.57 16.60
CA HIS A 242 -24.10 0.50 17.30
C HIS A 242 -24.04 -0.30 18.61
N GLU A 243 -23.23 -1.36 18.67
CA GLU A 243 -22.96 -2.12 19.89
C GLU A 243 -22.25 -1.29 20.98
N ILE A 244 -21.46 -0.29 20.57
CA ILE A 244 -20.75 0.62 21.47
C ILE A 244 -21.64 1.80 21.87
N ASP A 245 -22.36 2.37 20.90
CA ASP A 245 -23.27 3.51 21.04
C ASP A 245 -24.65 3.16 20.47
N SER A 246 -25.59 2.80 21.36
CA SER A 246 -26.94 2.39 20.95
C SER A 246 -27.76 3.52 20.31
N ASN A 247 -27.32 4.78 20.43
CA ASN A 247 -27.96 5.91 19.74
C ASN A 247 -27.47 6.07 18.30
N TYR A 248 -26.40 5.36 17.92
CA TYR A 248 -25.91 5.37 16.55
C TYR A 248 -26.92 4.71 15.62
N VAL A 249 -27.49 5.50 14.71
CA VAL A 249 -28.41 5.00 13.69
C VAL A 249 -27.61 4.40 12.54
N ILE A 250 -27.79 3.10 12.31
CA ILE A 250 -27.18 2.40 11.19
C ILE A 250 -27.79 2.95 9.89
N PRO A 251 -26.97 3.50 8.97
CA PRO A 251 -27.45 3.96 7.67
C PRO A 251 -28.05 2.82 6.85
N ALA A 252 -28.93 3.15 5.91
CA ALA A 252 -29.37 2.17 4.92
C ALA A 252 -28.15 1.64 4.15
N PRO A 253 -28.06 0.32 3.88
CA PRO A 253 -26.91 -0.26 3.20
C PRO A 253 -26.60 0.47 1.89
N PRO A 254 -25.34 0.81 1.61
CA PRO A 254 -24.98 1.50 0.39
C PRO A 254 -25.28 0.62 -0.82
N GLN A 255 -25.89 1.21 -1.85
CA GLN A 255 -26.16 0.49 -3.09
C GLN A 255 -24.90 0.44 -3.94
N ALA A 256 -24.57 -0.73 -4.48
CA ALA A 256 -23.49 -0.87 -5.44
C ALA A 256 -23.74 0.08 -6.63
N PRO A 257 -22.71 0.80 -7.13
CA PRO A 257 -22.87 1.65 -8.29
C PRO A 257 -23.37 0.80 -9.47
N LYS A 258 -24.46 1.26 -10.11
CA LYS A 258 -24.97 0.61 -11.32
C LYS A 258 -23.85 0.64 -12.37
N LYS A 259 -23.28 -0.52 -12.70
CA LYS A 259 -22.30 -0.61 -13.80
C LYS A 259 -22.96 -0.01 -15.05
N LYS A 260 -22.42 1.10 -15.56
CA LYS A 260 -22.75 1.55 -16.92
C LYS A 260 -22.24 0.45 -17.84
N VAL A 261 -23.15 -0.40 -18.32
CA VAL A 261 -22.86 -1.27 -19.45
C VAL A 261 -22.69 -0.33 -20.63
N ASN A 262 -21.45 0.06 -20.94
CA ASN A 262 -21.18 0.59 -22.25
C ASN A 262 -21.50 -0.56 -23.22
N PRO A 263 -22.49 -0.43 -24.12
CA PRO A 263 -22.64 -1.43 -25.15
C PRO A 263 -21.29 -1.51 -25.86
N LEU A 264 -20.70 -2.71 -25.92
CA LEU A 264 -19.62 -2.95 -26.86
C LEU A 264 -20.10 -2.40 -28.21
N PRO A 265 -19.27 -1.67 -28.97
CA PRO A 265 -19.60 -1.44 -30.36
C PRO A 265 -19.76 -2.83 -30.99
N PHE A 266 -21.00 -3.21 -31.28
CA PHE A 266 -21.31 -4.34 -32.13
C PHE A 266 -20.66 -4.02 -33.47
N ILE A 267 -19.43 -4.52 -33.68
CA ILE A 267 -18.87 -4.61 -35.01
C ILE A 267 -19.74 -5.64 -35.70
N ILE A 268 -20.77 -5.16 -36.40
CA ILE A 268 -21.53 -5.94 -37.38
C ILE A 268 -20.54 -6.21 -38.53
N GLY A 269 -19.67 -7.18 -38.31
CA GLY A 269 -18.80 -7.74 -39.33
C GLY A 269 -19.61 -8.77 -40.12
N GLY A 270 -20.05 -8.38 -41.30
CA GLY A 270 -20.42 -9.33 -42.35
C GLY A 270 -21.84 -9.19 -42.89
N LEU A 271 -22.07 -8.18 -43.72
CA LEU A 271 -22.90 -8.31 -44.92
C LEU A 271 -22.46 -7.24 -45.92
N ILE A 272 -21.57 -7.66 -46.83
CA ILE A 272 -21.25 -6.92 -48.05
C ILE A 272 -22.53 -6.88 -48.88
N ILE A 273 -23.25 -5.77 -48.86
CA ILE A 273 -24.20 -5.44 -49.91
C ILE A 273 -23.40 -4.73 -50.99
N ILE A 274 -23.13 -5.44 -52.09
CA ILE A 274 -22.64 -4.86 -53.33
C ILE A 274 -23.75 -3.96 -53.88
N GLY A 275 -23.72 -2.68 -53.49
CA GLY A 275 -24.49 -1.63 -54.14
C GLY A 275 -23.79 -1.27 -55.45
N ALA A 276 -24.34 -1.73 -56.57
CA ALA A 276 -23.93 -1.30 -57.90
C ALA A 276 -24.14 0.21 -58.04
N ILE A 277 -23.06 0.98 -57.89
CA ILE A 277 -23.03 2.39 -58.25
C ILE A 277 -22.63 2.45 -59.73
N ILE A 278 -23.65 2.59 -60.59
CA ILE A 278 -23.51 3.09 -61.95
C ILE A 278 -23.14 4.58 -61.83
N TYR A 279 -21.85 4.90 -61.88
CA TYR A 279 -21.40 6.25 -62.19
C TYR A 279 -21.16 6.34 -63.70
N GLY A 280 -22.01 7.14 -64.35
CA GLY A 280 -21.83 7.51 -65.74
C GLY A 280 -20.52 8.27 -65.91
N ILE A 281 -19.61 7.68 -66.69
CA ILE A 281 -18.47 8.41 -67.26
C ILE A 281 -18.92 8.89 -68.64
N ALA A 282 -19.38 10.13 -68.67
CA ALA A 282 -19.48 10.90 -69.89
C ALA A 282 -18.06 11.32 -70.30
N TRP A 283 -17.52 10.69 -71.34
CA TRP A 283 -16.45 11.28 -72.16
C TRP A 283 -17.05 11.60 -73.52
N GLY A 284 -17.34 12.87 -73.72
CA GLY A 284 -17.60 13.40 -75.05
C GLY A 284 -16.28 13.58 -75.78
N TYR A 285 -16.20 13.02 -76.99
CA TYR A 285 -15.46 13.61 -78.10
C TYR A 285 -16.25 13.35 -79.40
N SER A 286 -16.88 14.42 -79.86
CA SER A 286 -16.98 14.88 -81.26
C SER A 286 -16.87 13.84 -82.40
N THR A 287 -18.01 13.64 -83.08
CA THR A 287 -18.21 13.80 -84.53
C THR A 287 -17.02 13.51 -85.46
N VAL A 288 -17.14 12.52 -86.36
CA VAL A 288 -17.16 12.73 -87.82
C VAL A 288 -17.90 11.55 -88.46
N SER A 289 -18.72 11.94 -89.41
CA SER A 289 -19.58 11.19 -90.32
C SER A 289 -18.84 10.31 -91.34
N ALA A 290 -19.54 9.25 -91.76
CA ALA A 290 -19.85 8.92 -93.16
C ALA A 290 -19.19 7.69 -93.84
N PHE A 291 -20.08 7.07 -94.62
CA PHE A 291 -19.92 6.28 -95.86
C PHE A 291 -19.69 4.77 -95.81
N MET A 292 -20.74 4.11 -96.34
CA MET A 292 -20.83 2.86 -97.13
C MET A 292 -20.63 1.52 -96.42
#